data_AF-A0A1D1UPG5-F1
#
_entry.id   AF-A0A1D1UPG5-F1
#
_cell.length_a   1.000
_cell.length_b   1.000
_cell.length_c   1.000
_cell.angle_alpha   90.00
_cell.angle_beta   90.00
_cell.angle_gamma   90.00
#
_symmetry.space_group_name_H-M   'P 1'
#
loop_
_entity.id
_entity.type
_entity.pdbx_description
1 polymer ?
#
loop_
_entity_poly.entity_id
_entity_poly.type
_entity_poly.pdbx_seq_one_letter_code
_entity_poly.pdbx_strand_id
1 'polypeptide(L)'
;MIHSDKRWQLRRTYILYECGAWPLYVHGHNVLGGFRRNMSWAAQTFTRFPRNNIIPIWIRTIAIHTDPVARNRETFWTDHLNDTEVWIERIGEELTRAANKEGMFVWQSAYDMTLHEPAIYKDIAHPGTVLNRKILTLLFCSIAS
;
A
#
# COMPACT_ATOMS: atom_id res chain seq x y z
N MET A 1 -44.70 7.82 -3.27
CA MET A 1 -44.06 6.72 -4.04
C MET A 1 -42.66 7.19 -4.40
N ILE A 2 -41.67 6.87 -3.57
CA ILE A 2 -40.28 7.27 -3.81
C ILE A 2 -39.70 6.23 -4.75
N HIS A 3 -39.40 6.62 -5.99
CA HIS A 3 -38.60 5.79 -6.89
C HIS A 3 -37.19 5.66 -6.29
N SER A 4 -36.94 4.56 -5.59
CA SER A 4 -35.58 4.13 -5.29
C SER A 4 -34.95 3.69 -6.61
N ASP A 5 -34.15 4.57 -7.20
CA ASP A 5 -33.44 4.31 -8.44
C ASP A 5 -32.43 3.17 -8.20
N LYS A 6 -32.82 1.95 -8.56
CA LYS A 6 -32.06 0.70 -8.34
C LYS A 6 -30.77 0.61 -9.16
N ARG A 7 -30.44 1.62 -9.98
CA ARG A 7 -29.25 1.66 -10.84
C ARG A 7 -27.92 1.58 -10.06
N TRP A 8 -27.93 1.92 -8.78
CA TRP A 8 -26.74 1.85 -7.91
C TRP A 8 -26.53 0.49 -7.23
N GLN A 9 -27.52 -0.41 -7.26
CA GLN A 9 -27.41 -1.73 -6.60
C GLN A 9 -26.57 -2.75 -7.39
N LEU A 10 -26.12 -2.41 -8.60
CA LEU A 10 -25.41 -3.32 -9.51
C LEU A 10 -23.92 -2.95 -9.74
N ARG A 11 -23.40 -1.87 -9.13
CA ARG A 11 -22.00 -1.49 -9.33
C ARG A 11 -21.15 -2.00 -8.19
N ARG A 12 -20.20 -2.89 -8.51
CA ARG A 12 -19.10 -3.23 -7.61
C ARG A 12 -18.31 -1.96 -7.31
N THR A 13 -18.14 -1.66 -6.03
CA THR A 13 -17.32 -0.57 -5.52
C THR A 13 -16.03 -1.15 -4.99
N TYR A 14 -14.90 -0.68 -5.51
CA TYR A 14 -13.58 -1.07 -5.04
C TYR A 14 -13.07 -0.04 -4.04
N ILE A 15 -12.49 -0.49 -2.94
CA ILE A 15 -11.75 0.36 -2.00
C ILE A 15 -10.29 -0.05 -2.08
N LEU A 16 -9.43 0.87 -2.52
CA LEU A 16 -7.99 0.65 -2.56
C LEU A 16 -7.39 1.14 -1.24
N TYR A 17 -6.61 0.30 -0.57
CA TYR A 17 -5.97 0.63 0.70
C TYR A 17 -4.47 0.36 0.64
N GLU A 18 -3.67 1.41 0.64
CA GLU A 18 -2.20 1.40 0.70
C GLU A 18 -1.77 2.28 1.87
N CYS A 19 -0.80 1.82 2.67
CA CYS A 19 -0.25 2.60 3.77
C CYS A 19 1.09 2.02 4.24
N GLY A 20 1.78 2.73 5.14
CA GLY A 20 2.96 2.22 5.85
C GLY A 20 4.24 3.01 5.56
N ALA A 21 4.36 3.59 4.37
CA ALA A 21 5.50 4.42 3.97
C ALA A 21 5.72 5.61 4.93
N TRP A 22 4.68 6.40 5.20
CA TRP A 22 4.80 7.59 6.05
C TRP A 22 5.08 7.30 7.54
N PRO A 23 4.36 6.38 8.21
CA PRO A 23 4.71 6.02 9.58
C PRO A 23 6.15 5.51 9.72
N LEU A 24 6.64 4.76 8.73
CA LEU A 24 8.04 4.35 8.68
C LEU A 24 8.98 5.56 8.52
N TYR A 25 8.64 6.51 7.66
CA TYR A 25 9.38 7.77 7.48
C TYR A 25 9.51 8.57 8.79
N VAL A 26 8.43 8.69 9.57
CA VAL A 26 8.43 9.52 10.79
C VAL A 26 9.05 8.81 12.00
N HIS A 27 8.84 7.50 12.13
CA HIS A 27 9.11 6.78 13.38
C HIS A 27 10.14 5.65 13.25
N GLY A 28 10.63 5.36 12.05
CA GLY A 28 11.60 4.30 11.79
C GLY A 28 11.15 2.95 12.36
N HIS A 29 12.09 2.20 12.93
CA HIS A 29 11.86 0.86 13.50
C HIS A 29 10.83 0.81 14.64
N ASN A 30 10.66 1.91 15.39
CA ASN A 30 9.74 1.96 16.53
C ASN A 30 8.26 1.87 16.11
N VAL A 31 7.97 2.04 14.82
CA VAL A 31 6.60 2.06 14.31
C VAL A 31 5.93 0.69 14.34
N LEU A 32 6.68 -0.42 14.26
CA LEU A 32 6.11 -1.75 14.00
C LEU A 32 5.02 -2.17 14.99
N GLY A 33 5.24 -1.94 16.29
CA GLY A 33 4.28 -2.34 17.31
C GLY A 33 2.93 -1.61 17.18
N GLY A 34 2.98 -0.31 16.92
CA GLY A 34 1.78 0.51 16.66
C GLY A 34 1.13 0.16 15.33
N PHE A 35 1.94 0.04 14.28
CA PHE A 35 1.49 -0.33 12.93
C PHE A 35 0.75 -1.66 12.93
N ARG A 36 1.32 -2.69 13.57
CA ARG A 36 0.70 -4.02 13.72
C ARG A 36 -0.71 -3.95 14.32
N ARG A 37 -0.88 -3.18 15.40
CA ARG A 37 -2.19 -3.01 16.06
C ARG A 37 -3.16 -2.29 15.14
N ASN A 38 -2.71 -1.22 14.49
CA ASN A 38 -3.54 -0.43 13.59
C ASN A 38 -3.98 -1.23 12.36
N MET A 39 -3.11 -2.03 11.75
CA MET A 39 -3.47 -2.89 10.62
C MET A 39 -4.47 -3.97 11.01
N SER A 40 -4.31 -4.57 12.19
CA SER A 40 -5.29 -5.54 12.70
C SER A 40 -6.66 -4.90 12.90
N TRP A 41 -6.71 -3.69 13.47
CA TRP A 41 -7.96 -2.93 13.64
C TRP A 41 -8.57 -2.50 12.31
N ALA A 42 -7.75 -2.05 11.35
CA ALA A 42 -8.19 -1.71 10.01
C ALA A 42 -8.81 -2.93 9.32
N ALA A 43 -8.12 -4.08 9.29
CA ALA A 43 -8.64 -5.32 8.70
C ALA A 43 -9.99 -5.70 9.33
N GLN A 44 -10.13 -5.69 10.65
CA GLN A 44 -11.41 -5.93 11.34
C GLN A 44 -12.51 -4.92 11.01
N THR A 45 -12.14 -3.69 10.64
CA THR A 45 -13.11 -2.68 10.22
C THR A 45 -13.59 -2.96 8.81
N PHE A 46 -12.69 -3.35 7.90
CA PHE A 46 -13.01 -3.70 6.52
C PHE A 46 -13.94 -4.93 6.39
N THR A 47 -13.94 -5.85 7.37
CA THR A 47 -14.88 -6.99 7.37
C THR A 47 -16.34 -6.57 7.55
N ARG A 48 -16.60 -5.36 8.05
CA ARG A 48 -17.95 -4.82 8.28
C ARG A 48 -18.59 -4.29 6.99
N PHE A 49 -17.82 -4.16 5.91
CA PHE A 49 -18.39 -3.72 4.63
C PHE A 49 -19.23 -4.84 3.98
N PRO A 50 -20.34 -4.49 3.32
CA PRO A 50 -21.17 -5.45 2.58
C PRO A 50 -20.39 -6.03 1.39
N ARG A 51 -19.88 -7.27 1.56
CA ARG A 51 -19.00 -7.96 0.59
C ARG A 51 -19.64 -8.23 -0.78
N ASN A 52 -20.97 -8.16 -0.89
CA ASN A 52 -21.67 -8.32 -2.16
C ASN A 52 -21.44 -7.14 -3.12
N ASN A 53 -21.17 -5.94 -2.60
CA ASN A 53 -21.02 -4.74 -3.41
C ASN A 53 -19.70 -3.99 -3.17
N ILE A 54 -19.02 -4.22 -2.04
CA ILE A 54 -17.75 -3.55 -1.70
C ILE A 54 -16.62 -4.58 -1.66
N ILE A 55 -15.61 -4.36 -2.51
CA ILE A 55 -14.42 -5.21 -2.60
C ILE A 55 -13.20 -4.38 -2.15
N PRO A 56 -12.68 -4.61 -0.93
CA PRO A 56 -11.43 -4.01 -0.53
C PRO A 56 -10.24 -4.71 -1.20
N ILE A 57 -9.35 -3.92 -1.76
CA ILE A 57 -8.07 -4.34 -2.33
C ILE A 57 -6.99 -3.69 -1.49
N TRP A 58 -6.30 -4.49 -0.70
CA TRP A 58 -5.15 -4.05 0.06
C TRP A 58 -3.95 -4.06 -0.87
N ILE A 59 -3.21 -2.97 -0.93
CA ILE A 59 -2.01 -2.84 -1.74
C ILE A 59 -0.85 -2.93 -0.78
N ARG A 60 0.07 -3.86 -1.03
CA ARG A 60 1.32 -3.94 -0.26
C ARG A 60 2.06 -2.62 -0.40
N THR A 61 2.57 -2.10 0.72
CA THR A 61 3.36 -0.86 0.75
C THR A 61 4.45 -0.93 -0.32
N ILE A 62 4.49 0.06 -1.21
CA ILE A 62 5.45 0.09 -2.32
C ILE A 62 6.88 0.28 -1.81
N ALA A 63 7.87 -0.12 -2.62
CA ALA A 63 9.28 0.07 -2.28
C ALA A 63 9.63 1.55 -2.11
N ILE A 64 10.57 1.84 -1.21
CA ILE A 64 11.22 3.15 -1.08
C ILE A 64 12.70 2.89 -1.28
N HIS A 65 13.31 3.65 -2.19
CA HIS A 65 14.70 3.50 -2.57
C HIS A 65 15.57 4.42 -1.73
N THR A 66 16.80 4.01 -1.46
CA THR A 66 17.79 4.89 -0.86
C THR A 66 18.77 5.41 -1.93
N ASP A 67 19.07 6.71 -1.94
CA ASP A 67 20.09 7.27 -2.85
C ASP A 67 21.41 7.49 -2.08
N PRO A 68 22.52 6.87 -2.51
CA PRO A 68 23.86 7.12 -1.96
C PRO A 68 24.28 8.60 -1.99
N VAL A 69 23.75 9.41 -2.91
CA VAL A 69 24.05 10.84 -3.08
C VAL A 69 23.18 11.73 -2.18
N ALA A 70 22.07 11.22 -1.65
CA ALA A 70 21.18 11.95 -0.74
C ALA A 70 21.72 12.07 0.70
N ARG A 71 22.93 11.56 0.98
CA ARG A 71 23.65 11.63 2.29
C ARG A 71 23.76 13.03 2.91
N ASN A 72 23.54 14.09 2.14
CA ASN A 72 23.66 15.48 2.58
C ASN A 72 22.32 16.22 2.73
N ARG A 73 21.17 15.53 2.62
CA ARG A 73 19.89 16.13 3.01
C ARG A 73 19.62 15.69 4.44
N GLU A 74 19.26 16.64 5.30
CA GLU A 74 18.85 16.47 6.71
C GLU A 74 17.54 15.64 6.84
N THR A 75 17.46 14.51 6.14
CA THR A 75 16.33 13.62 6.10
C THR A 75 16.67 12.42 6.97
N PHE A 76 16.10 12.41 8.17
CA PHE A 76 16.19 11.45 9.30
C PHE A 76 16.25 9.94 8.97
N TRP A 77 16.08 9.50 7.72
CA TRP A 77 16.01 8.10 7.30
C TRP A 77 17.32 7.58 6.67
N THR A 78 18.28 8.46 6.28
CA THR A 78 19.52 8.05 5.59
C THR A 78 20.67 7.64 6.51
N ASP A 79 20.53 7.74 7.83
CA ASP A 79 21.62 7.33 8.73
C ASP A 79 21.79 5.80 8.76
N HIS A 80 20.79 5.04 8.27
CA HIS A 80 20.78 3.58 8.23
C HIS A 80 20.28 3.04 6.87
N LEU A 81 20.95 3.44 5.78
CA LEU A 81 20.62 3.07 4.38
C LEU A 81 20.37 1.57 4.15
N ASN A 82 21.02 0.68 4.90
CA ASN A 82 20.86 -0.77 4.74
C ASN A 82 19.57 -1.33 5.37
N ASP A 83 18.86 -0.54 6.19
CA ASP A 83 17.71 -1.03 6.95
C ASP A 83 16.37 -0.62 6.33
N THR A 84 16.32 0.43 5.49
CA THR A 84 15.06 0.95 4.96
C THR A 84 14.30 -0.10 4.17
N GLU A 85 14.93 -0.79 3.22
CA GLU A 85 14.30 -1.87 2.45
C GLU A 85 13.77 -2.98 3.37
N VAL A 86 14.56 -3.37 4.38
CA VAL A 86 14.16 -4.36 5.39
C VAL A 86 12.92 -3.91 6.17
N TRP A 87 12.79 -2.61 6.48
CA TRP A 87 11.63 -2.10 7.20
C TRP A 87 10.40 -1.91 6.32
N ILE A 88 10.54 -1.51 5.05
CA ILE A 88 9.42 -1.53 4.09
C ILE A 88 8.89 -2.96 3.98
N GLU A 89 9.78 -3.94 3.88
CA GLU A 89 9.39 -5.35 3.81
C GLU A 89 8.59 -5.78 5.04
N ARG A 90 9.12 -5.51 6.24
CA ARG A 90 8.43 -5.84 7.51
C ARG A 90 7.07 -5.15 7.64
N ILE A 91 6.94 -3.91 7.20
CA ILE A 91 5.67 -3.18 7.17
C ILE A 91 4.69 -3.83 6.20
N GLY A 92 5.15 -4.16 4.98
CA GLY A 92 4.36 -4.87 3.97
C GLY A 92 3.89 -6.25 4.45
N GLU A 93 4.74 -6.97 5.19
CA GLU A 93 4.41 -8.25 5.83
C GLU A 93 3.33 -8.10 6.90
N GLU A 94 3.40 -7.08 7.76
CA GLU A 94 2.39 -6.85 8.80
C GLU A 94 1.03 -6.45 8.22
N LEU A 95 1.03 -5.66 7.15
CA LEU A 95 -0.16 -5.34 6.36
C LEU A 95 -0.76 -6.62 5.76
N THR A 96 0.06 -7.43 5.10
CA THR A 96 -0.35 -8.69 4.47
C THR A 96 -0.88 -9.68 5.48
N ARG A 97 -0.23 -9.80 6.65
CA ARG A 97 -0.64 -10.66 7.75
C ARG A 97 -2.02 -10.28 8.29
N ALA A 98 -2.27 -8.98 8.49
CA ALA A 98 -3.56 -8.49 8.97
C ALA A 98 -4.69 -8.75 7.95
N ALA A 99 -4.43 -8.47 6.67
CA ALA A 99 -5.37 -8.73 5.59
C ALA A 99 -5.71 -10.23 5.45
N ASN A 100 -4.69 -11.09 5.42
CA ASN A 100 -4.84 -12.55 5.29
C ASN A 100 -5.63 -13.15 6.46
N LYS A 101 -5.40 -12.67 7.68
CA LYS A 101 -6.14 -13.12 8.87
C LYS A 101 -7.65 -12.96 8.72
N GLU A 102 -8.10 -11.91 8.03
CA GLU A 102 -9.52 -11.60 7.83
C GLU A 102 -10.04 -12.03 6.44
N GLY A 103 -9.23 -12.78 5.68
CA GLY A 103 -9.55 -13.30 4.35
C GLY A 103 -9.67 -12.20 3.28
N MET A 104 -8.83 -11.17 3.35
CA MET A 104 -8.81 -10.06 2.40
C MET A 104 -7.78 -10.28 1.28
N PHE A 105 -8.07 -9.74 0.10
CA PHE A 105 -7.16 -9.78 -1.03
C PHE A 105 -6.05 -8.73 -0.88
N VAL A 106 -4.80 -9.17 -1.03
CA VAL A 106 -3.61 -8.32 -1.07
C VAL A 106 -3.02 -8.35 -2.46
N TRP A 107 -2.98 -7.19 -3.10
CA TRP A 107 -2.34 -6.97 -4.38
C TRP A 107 -0.88 -6.57 -4.19
N GLN A 108 0.03 -7.38 -4.72
CA GLN A 108 1.48 -7.23 -4.53
C GLN A 108 2.21 -6.72 -5.77
N SER A 109 1.58 -6.73 -6.95
CA SER A 109 2.28 -6.40 -8.20
C SER A 109 2.82 -4.97 -8.25
N ALA A 110 2.20 -4.02 -7.55
CA ALA A 110 2.76 -2.67 -7.40
C ALA A 110 4.10 -2.69 -6.66
N TYR A 111 4.19 -3.45 -5.56
CA TYR A 111 5.41 -3.62 -4.80
C TYR A 111 6.53 -4.24 -5.67
N ASP A 112 6.24 -5.37 -6.32
CA ASP A 112 7.22 -6.07 -7.17
C ASP A 112 7.77 -5.16 -8.29
N MET A 113 6.90 -4.41 -8.95
CA MET A 113 7.29 -3.44 -9.96
C MET A 113 8.18 -2.34 -9.38
N THR A 114 7.79 -1.80 -8.23
CA THR A 114 8.51 -0.70 -7.59
C THR A 114 9.91 -1.09 -7.13
N LEU A 115 10.12 -2.36 -6.79
CA LEU A 115 11.42 -2.90 -6.41
C LEU A 115 12.43 -2.90 -7.58
N HIS A 116 11.94 -3.16 -8.80
CA HIS A 116 12.80 -3.33 -9.99
C HIS A 116 12.92 -2.09 -10.87
N GLU A 117 12.17 -1.01 -10.58
CA GLU A 117 12.16 0.19 -11.40
C GLU A 117 12.50 1.49 -10.63
N PRO A 118 13.64 1.58 -9.91
CA PRO A 118 14.01 2.79 -9.17
C PRO A 118 14.20 4.03 -10.06
N ALA A 119 14.57 3.86 -11.33
CA ALA A 119 14.86 4.96 -12.24
C ALA A 119 13.64 5.80 -12.64
N ILE A 120 12.41 5.31 -12.43
CA ILE A 120 11.17 6.01 -12.82
C ILE A 120 10.41 6.61 -11.64
N TYR A 121 11.02 6.59 -10.46
CA TYR A 121 10.61 7.35 -9.30
C TYR A 121 10.82 8.86 -9.54
N LYS A 122 9.95 9.71 -8.97
CA LYS A 122 10.11 11.18 -9.01
C LYS A 122 11.26 11.63 -8.12
N ASP A 123 11.31 11.02 -6.96
CA ASP A 123 12.39 11.04 -5.99
C ASP A 123 12.45 9.64 -5.38
N ILE A 124 13.48 9.36 -4.62
CA ILE A 124 13.69 8.10 -3.87
C ILE A 124 12.47 7.44 -3.20
N ALA A 125 11.41 8.17 -2.84
CA ALA A 125 10.23 7.62 -2.13
C ALA A 125 8.93 7.72 -2.92
N HIS A 126 8.79 8.70 -3.81
CA HIS A 126 7.52 8.98 -4.48
C HIS A 126 7.52 8.49 -5.93
N PRO A 127 6.50 7.70 -6.33
CA PRO A 127 6.33 7.29 -7.72
C PRO A 127 6.24 8.46 -8.70
N GLY A 128 7.01 8.39 -9.79
CA GLY A 128 6.89 9.32 -10.91
C GLY A 128 5.63 9.07 -11.74
N THR A 129 5.35 9.95 -12.71
CA THR A 129 4.18 9.82 -13.59
C THR A 129 4.19 8.50 -14.37
N VAL A 130 5.37 8.06 -14.84
CA VAL A 130 5.52 6.79 -15.58
C VAL A 130 5.17 5.61 -14.68
N LEU A 131 5.71 5.57 -13.46
CA LEU A 131 5.46 4.49 -12.51
C LEU A 131 3.98 4.42 -12.11
N ASN A 132 3.36 5.56 -11.79
CA ASN A 132 1.93 5.62 -11.47
C ASN A 132 1.07 5.06 -12.61
N ARG A 133 1.39 5.37 -13.88
CA ARG A 133 0.66 4.83 -15.04
C ARG A 133 0.79 3.31 -15.13
N LYS A 134 2.00 2.78 -14.92
CA LYS A 134 2.23 1.33 -14.92
C LYS A 134 1.47 0.62 -13.80
N ILE A 135 1.53 1.14 -12.58
CA ILE A 135 0.80 0.61 -11.41
C ILE A 135 -0.71 0.58 -11.70
N LEU A 136 -1.29 1.70 -12.16
CA LEU A 136 -2.71 1.75 -12.48
C LEU A 136 -3.10 0.78 -13.59
N THR A 137 -2.27 0.67 -14.63
CA THR A 137 -2.51 -0.29 -15.72
C THR A 137 -2.54 -1.72 -15.20
N LEU A 138 -1.57 -2.12 -14.38
CA LEU A 138 -1.55 -3.45 -13.78
C LEU A 138 -2.76 -3.69 -12.88
N LEU A 139 -3.14 -2.71 -12.06
CA LEU A 139 -4.31 -2.83 -11.18
C LEU A 139 -5.58 -3.09 -12.00
N PHE A 140 -5.80 -2.33 -13.08
CA PHE A 140 -6.95 -2.52 -13.96
C PHE A 140 -6.96 -3.90 -14.62
N CYS A 141 -5.79 -4.41 -15.05
CA CYS A 141 -5.67 -5.77 -15.57
C CYS A 141 -6.02 -6.82 -14.50
N SER A 142 -5.58 -6.62 -13.24
CA SER A 142 -5.84 -7.55 -12.14
C SER A 142 -7.30 -7.59 -11.69
N ILE A 143 -8.03 -6.48 -11.77
CA ILE A 143 -9.45 -6.42 -11.33
C ILE A 143 -10.45 -6.76 -12.44
N ALA A 144 -10.03 -6.71 -13.72
CA ALA A 144 -10.86 -7.02 -14.87
C ALA A 144 -10.79 -8.50 -15.31
N SER A 145 -9.81 -9.24 -14.77
CA SER A 145 -9.64 -10.69 -14.99
C SER A 145 -10.48 -11.51 -14.02
#